data_AF-A0A382UTZ6-F1
#
_entry.id   AF-A0A382UTZ6-F1
#
_cell.length_a   1.000
_cell.length_b   1.000
_cell.length_c   1.000
_cell.angle_alpha   90.00
_cell.angle_beta   90.00
_cell.angle_gamma   90.00
#
_symmetry.space_group_name_H-M   'P 1'
#
loop_
_entity.id
_entity.type
_entity.pdbx_description
1 polymer ?
#
loop_
_entity_poly.entity_id
_entity_poly.type
_entity_poly.pdbx_seq_one_letter_code
_entity_poly.pdbx_strand_id
1 'polypeptide(L)'
;MDYSKDIEQILLIQKKKSGRWDAINPEYVARMRTQNHFKTGIDIAKYTASIMREDMDAYDKDSSAYTQSLGCWHGFIGQQKIISIKKHFGTNKKNYLYLSGWMIAALRSKFGPLPDQSMHEKTSVASLINELYTFLRQADARELGGLFRELDAAEGNAKKVVQEKIDNFETHIVPIIADIDAGFGNEEATYLMAKQMIEAGACCIQIENQVSDEKQCGHQDGKVTVPHADFLAKINAVRYAF
;
A
#
# COMPACT_ATOMS: atom_id res chain seq x y z
N MET A 1 6.15 -16.93 3.42
CA MET A 1 6.77 -17.65 2.28
C MET A 1 8.00 -18.36 2.82
N ASP A 2 8.27 -19.56 2.34
CA ASP A 2 9.35 -20.40 2.85
C ASP A 2 10.42 -20.50 1.76
N TYR A 3 11.55 -19.84 1.99
CA TYR A 3 12.66 -19.71 1.05
C TYR A 3 13.13 -21.09 0.54
N SER A 4 13.14 -22.09 1.40
CA SER A 4 13.52 -23.46 1.06
C SER A 4 12.49 -24.14 0.14
N LYS A 5 11.20 -23.93 0.35
CA LYS A 5 10.14 -24.47 -0.53
C LYS A 5 10.20 -23.88 -1.93
N ASP A 6 10.53 -22.60 -2.05
CA ASP A 6 10.68 -21.97 -3.37
C ASP A 6 11.85 -22.60 -4.16
N ILE A 7 12.97 -22.88 -3.50
CA ILE A 7 14.12 -23.57 -4.12
C ILE A 7 13.70 -24.97 -4.60
N GLU A 8 13.04 -25.74 -3.74
CA GLU A 8 12.57 -27.09 -4.08
C GLU A 8 11.62 -27.08 -5.29
N GLN A 9 10.70 -26.12 -5.35
CA GLN A 9 9.77 -25.99 -6.47
C GLN A 9 10.49 -25.71 -7.79
N ILE A 10 11.52 -24.85 -7.79
CA ILE A 10 12.29 -24.55 -9.00
C ILE A 10 13.14 -25.75 -9.43
N LEU A 11 13.76 -26.47 -8.49
CA LEU A 11 14.50 -27.71 -8.79
C LEU A 11 13.59 -28.76 -9.45
N LEU A 12 12.35 -28.90 -8.99
CA LEU A 12 11.36 -29.78 -9.62
C LEU A 12 11.00 -29.33 -11.04
N ILE A 13 10.90 -28.03 -11.30
CA ILE A 13 10.63 -27.49 -12.64
C ILE A 13 11.81 -27.76 -13.56
N GLN A 14 13.06 -27.54 -13.11
CA GLN A 14 14.26 -27.80 -13.92
C GLN A 14 14.35 -29.27 -14.34
N LYS A 15 14.11 -30.21 -13.41
CA LYS A 15 14.08 -31.64 -13.70
C LYS A 15 13.09 -32.00 -14.80
N LYS A 16 11.93 -31.33 -14.86
CA LYS A 16 10.91 -31.54 -15.90
C LYS A 16 11.26 -30.95 -17.27
N LYS A 17 12.27 -30.09 -17.37
CA LYS A 17 12.63 -29.36 -18.60
C LYS A 17 13.81 -29.97 -19.37
N SER A 18 14.29 -31.15 -18.96
CA SER A 18 15.26 -31.98 -19.68
C SER A 18 16.49 -31.21 -20.19
N GLY A 19 17.20 -30.51 -19.30
CA GLY A 19 18.43 -29.78 -19.63
C GLY A 19 18.24 -28.38 -20.23
N ARG A 20 17.01 -27.99 -20.62
CA ARG A 20 16.77 -26.67 -21.24
C ARG A 20 16.94 -25.49 -20.27
N TRP A 21 16.95 -25.75 -18.97
CA TRP A 21 16.91 -24.74 -17.90
C TRP A 21 18.14 -24.81 -16.99
N ASP A 22 19.23 -25.44 -17.43
CA ASP A 22 20.43 -25.68 -16.61
C ASP A 22 21.16 -24.39 -16.21
N ALA A 23 20.99 -23.31 -16.98
CA ALA A 23 21.54 -22.00 -16.66
C ALA A 23 20.76 -21.24 -15.57
N ILE A 24 19.56 -21.71 -15.18
CA ILE A 24 18.75 -21.06 -14.15
C ILE A 24 19.26 -21.49 -12.78
N ASN A 25 19.54 -20.55 -11.88
CA ASN A 25 19.90 -20.89 -10.50
C ASN A 25 18.65 -20.84 -9.59
N PRO A 26 18.22 -21.97 -8.98
CA PRO A 26 17.06 -22.01 -8.10
C PRO A 26 17.11 -21.04 -6.92
N GLU A 27 18.29 -20.82 -6.33
CA GLU A 27 18.44 -19.91 -5.20
C GLU A 27 18.19 -18.47 -5.61
N TYR A 28 18.70 -18.04 -6.77
CA TYR A 28 18.47 -16.68 -7.27
C TYR A 28 17.00 -16.45 -7.60
N VAL A 29 16.30 -17.45 -8.16
CA VAL A 29 14.86 -17.36 -8.39
C VAL A 29 14.09 -17.26 -7.07
N ALA A 30 14.45 -18.05 -6.05
CA ALA A 30 13.83 -17.98 -4.73
C ALA A 30 14.07 -16.61 -4.05
N ARG A 31 15.26 -16.03 -4.21
CA ARG A 31 15.57 -14.67 -3.72
C ARG A 31 14.68 -13.62 -4.41
N MET A 32 14.54 -13.69 -5.73
CA MET A 32 13.67 -12.79 -6.50
C MET A 32 12.20 -12.91 -6.09
N ARG A 33 11.73 -14.13 -5.78
CA ARG A 33 10.37 -14.36 -5.26
C ARG A 33 10.18 -13.78 -3.87
N THR A 34 11.17 -13.95 -3.00
CA THR A 34 11.16 -13.41 -1.63
C THR A 34 11.14 -11.88 -1.65
N GLN A 35 11.98 -11.27 -2.50
CA GLN A 35 12.03 -9.82 -2.71
C GLN A 35 10.75 -9.24 -3.33
N ASN A 36 9.95 -10.07 -4.00
CA ASN A 36 8.66 -9.70 -4.58
C ASN A 36 7.51 -10.41 -3.85
N HIS A 37 7.44 -10.18 -2.53
CA HIS A 37 6.46 -10.82 -1.65
C HIS A 37 5.03 -10.54 -2.12
N PHE A 38 4.70 -9.25 -2.27
CA PHE A 38 3.41 -8.77 -2.76
C PHE A 38 3.46 -8.61 -4.29
N LYS A 39 2.73 -9.46 -5.00
CA LYS A 39 2.79 -9.52 -6.48
C LYS A 39 1.78 -8.57 -7.12
N THR A 40 0.66 -8.35 -6.45
CA THR A 40 -0.43 -7.49 -6.91
C THR A 40 -0.86 -6.51 -5.82
N GLY A 41 -1.52 -5.40 -6.20
CA GLY A 41 -2.14 -4.51 -5.23
C GLY A 41 -3.24 -5.19 -4.44
N ILE A 42 -3.97 -6.16 -5.01
CA ILE A 42 -4.95 -6.96 -4.27
C ILE A 42 -4.31 -7.76 -3.12
N ASP A 43 -3.10 -8.30 -3.30
CA ASP A 43 -2.38 -8.96 -2.20
C ASP A 43 -2.08 -7.97 -1.07
N ILE A 44 -1.70 -6.75 -1.42
CA ILE A 44 -1.44 -5.66 -0.47
C ILE A 44 -2.72 -5.24 0.24
N ALA A 45 -3.81 -5.03 -0.49
CA ALA A 45 -5.09 -4.60 0.08
C ALA A 45 -5.61 -5.62 1.09
N LYS A 46 -5.53 -6.93 0.78
CA LYS A 46 -5.93 -8.00 1.71
C LYS A 46 -5.05 -8.03 2.95
N TYR A 47 -3.73 -7.96 2.78
CA TYR A 47 -2.78 -7.98 3.89
C TYR A 47 -2.93 -6.76 4.81
N THR A 48 -3.07 -5.57 4.25
CA THR A 48 -3.19 -4.34 5.03
C THR A 48 -4.57 -4.17 5.65
N ALA A 49 -5.62 -4.73 5.05
CA ALA A 49 -6.95 -4.78 5.67
C ALA A 49 -6.95 -5.58 6.97
N SER A 50 -6.25 -6.71 7.04
CA SER A 50 -6.18 -7.50 8.29
C SER A 50 -5.44 -6.74 9.40
N ILE A 51 -4.34 -6.06 9.06
CA ILE A 51 -3.60 -5.21 10.01
C ILE A 51 -4.51 -4.11 10.57
N MET A 52 -5.24 -3.40 9.69
CA MET A 52 -6.13 -2.34 10.13
C MET A 52 -7.23 -2.87 11.06
N ARG A 53 -7.77 -4.06 10.80
CA ARG A 53 -8.77 -4.70 11.68
C ARG A 53 -8.18 -5.07 13.04
N GLU A 54 -6.99 -5.67 13.07
CA GLU A 54 -6.29 -5.98 14.31
C GLU A 54 -6.01 -4.71 15.13
N ASP A 55 -5.65 -3.62 14.46
CA ASP A 55 -5.38 -2.34 15.11
C ASP A 55 -6.64 -1.68 15.66
N MET A 56 -7.77 -1.77 14.95
CA MET A 56 -9.08 -1.32 15.45
C MET A 56 -9.50 -2.13 16.69
N ASP A 57 -9.40 -3.46 16.65
CA ASP A 57 -9.73 -4.33 17.78
C ASP A 57 -8.84 -4.06 19.00
N ALA A 58 -7.58 -3.66 18.77
CA ALA A 58 -6.67 -3.26 19.83
C ALA A 58 -7.08 -1.90 20.44
N TYR A 59 -7.46 -0.93 19.61
CA TYR A 59 -7.94 0.38 20.07
C TYR A 59 -9.24 0.28 20.87
N ASP A 60 -10.18 -0.59 20.45
CA ASP A 60 -11.43 -0.83 21.16
C ASP A 60 -11.20 -1.38 22.58
N LYS A 61 -10.10 -2.15 22.77
CA LYS A 61 -9.70 -2.69 24.08
C LYS A 61 -8.88 -1.70 24.90
N ASP A 62 -8.12 -0.84 24.25
CA ASP A 62 -7.23 0.13 24.86
C ASP A 62 -7.10 1.38 23.97
N SER A 63 -7.71 2.49 24.38
CA SER A 63 -7.70 3.75 23.62
C SER A 63 -6.31 4.37 23.48
N SER A 64 -5.31 3.90 24.23
CA SER A 64 -3.91 4.32 24.03
C SER A 64 -3.24 3.61 22.83
N ALA A 65 -3.82 2.51 22.34
CA ALA A 65 -3.32 1.73 21.21
C ALA A 65 -3.73 2.30 19.83
N TYR A 66 -3.68 3.62 19.69
CA TYR A 66 -4.06 4.34 18.47
C TYR A 66 -3.03 4.16 17.33
N THR A 67 -3.43 4.54 16.12
CA THR A 67 -2.60 4.53 14.91
C THR A 67 -2.35 5.94 14.41
N GLN A 68 -1.25 6.16 13.67
CA GLN A 68 -0.90 7.46 13.12
C GLN A 68 -0.52 7.38 11.64
N SER A 69 -0.69 8.47 10.93
CA SER A 69 -0.29 8.60 9.53
C SER A 69 0.15 10.04 9.22
N LEU A 70 0.84 10.19 8.10
CA LEU A 70 1.13 11.47 7.47
C LEU A 70 0.80 11.34 5.99
N GLY A 71 0.26 12.42 5.43
CA GLY A 71 0.03 12.54 4.00
C GLY A 71 1.33 12.39 3.22
N CYS A 72 1.31 11.56 2.17
CA CYS A 72 2.45 11.43 1.25
C CYS A 72 2.01 11.70 -0.18
N TRP A 73 2.52 12.79 -0.78
CA TRP A 73 2.15 13.22 -2.13
C TRP A 73 2.93 12.52 -3.26
N HIS A 74 3.94 11.71 -2.92
CA HIS A 74 4.72 10.93 -3.89
C HIS A 74 5.26 9.64 -3.26
N GLY A 75 5.44 8.61 -4.07
CA GLY A 75 5.92 7.29 -3.62
C GLY A 75 7.24 7.35 -2.87
N PHE A 76 8.18 8.16 -3.36
CA PHE A 76 9.46 8.39 -2.68
C PHE A 76 9.31 9.00 -1.28
N ILE A 77 8.36 9.93 -1.08
CA ILE A 77 8.09 10.52 0.24
C ILE A 77 7.54 9.45 1.19
N GLY A 78 6.59 8.65 0.71
CA GLY A 78 6.07 7.50 1.47
C GLY A 78 7.16 6.51 1.84
N GLN A 79 8.05 6.20 0.90
CA GLN A 79 9.19 5.30 1.13
C GLN A 79 10.13 5.82 2.22
N GLN A 80 10.58 7.07 2.12
CA GLN A 80 11.50 7.65 3.10
C GLN A 80 10.84 7.74 4.49
N LYS A 81 9.53 8.01 4.54
CA LYS A 81 8.77 7.99 5.81
C LYS A 81 8.85 6.62 6.48
N ILE A 82 8.51 5.54 5.78
CA ILE A 82 8.48 4.20 6.38
C ILE A 82 9.90 3.72 6.75
N ILE A 83 10.90 3.98 5.90
CA ILE A 83 12.31 3.68 6.23
C ILE A 83 12.75 4.42 7.51
N SER A 84 12.40 5.71 7.62
CA SER A 84 12.72 6.51 8.81
C SER A 84 12.06 5.94 10.07
N ILE A 85 10.79 5.55 9.97
CA ILE A 85 10.04 4.96 11.09
C ILE A 85 10.72 3.67 11.57
N LYS A 86 10.95 2.71 10.67
CA LYS A 86 11.62 1.45 11.00
C LYS A 86 13.02 1.67 11.60
N LYS A 87 13.79 2.61 11.06
CA LYS A 87 15.13 2.95 11.56
C LYS A 87 15.12 3.51 12.98
N HIS A 88 14.18 4.40 13.32
CA HIS A 88 14.19 5.14 14.58
C HIS A 88 13.31 4.52 15.67
N PHE A 89 12.26 3.77 15.30
CA PHE A 89 11.31 3.16 16.23
C PHE A 89 11.33 1.63 16.20
N GLY A 90 12.08 1.01 15.27
CA GLY A 90 12.30 -0.44 15.22
C GLY A 90 11.13 -1.26 14.66
N THR A 91 9.97 -0.66 14.41
CA THR A 91 8.80 -1.32 13.82
C THR A 91 7.93 -0.36 13.03
N ASN A 92 7.23 -0.87 12.02
CA ASN A 92 6.21 -0.13 11.25
C ASN A 92 4.80 -0.28 11.82
N LYS A 93 4.61 -1.07 12.89
CA LYS A 93 3.30 -1.25 13.55
C LYS A 93 2.68 0.09 13.94
N LYS A 94 1.36 0.19 13.85
CA LYS A 94 0.55 1.39 14.16
C LYS A 94 0.83 2.63 13.28
N ASN A 95 1.66 2.51 12.24
CA ASN A 95 2.01 3.61 11.35
C ASN A 95 1.51 3.36 9.93
N TYR A 96 0.67 4.25 9.42
CA TYR A 96 0.00 4.11 8.12
C TYR A 96 0.44 5.20 7.13
N LEU A 97 0.09 4.99 5.86
CA LEU A 97 0.04 6.04 4.84
C LEU A 97 -1.31 6.77 4.86
N TYR A 98 -1.28 8.06 4.54
CA TYR A 98 -2.50 8.82 4.18
C TYR A 98 -2.36 9.33 2.75
N LEU A 99 -3.36 9.06 1.93
CA LEU A 99 -3.51 9.64 0.60
C LEU A 99 -4.39 10.88 0.73
N SER A 100 -3.86 12.07 0.44
CA SER A 100 -4.63 13.32 0.53
C SER A 100 -5.16 13.72 -0.85
N GLY A 101 -6.49 13.85 -0.97
CA GLY A 101 -7.12 14.40 -2.18
C GLY A 101 -6.60 15.81 -2.50
N TRP A 102 -6.48 16.66 -1.47
CA TRP A 102 -5.89 18.00 -1.58
C TRP A 102 -4.48 18.00 -2.21
N MET A 103 -3.57 17.13 -1.75
CA MET A 103 -2.22 17.08 -2.31
C MET A 103 -2.20 16.51 -3.73
N ILE A 104 -3.12 15.60 -4.06
CA ILE A 104 -3.28 15.12 -5.44
C ILE A 104 -3.70 16.27 -6.35
N ALA A 105 -4.73 17.03 -5.95
CA ALA A 105 -5.18 18.20 -6.71
C ALA A 105 -4.04 19.23 -6.90
N ALA A 106 -3.30 19.53 -5.83
CA ALA A 106 -2.26 20.55 -5.84
C ALA A 106 -0.98 20.14 -6.60
N LEU A 107 -0.62 18.85 -6.61
CA LEU A 107 0.73 18.41 -7.02
C LEU A 107 0.76 17.32 -8.09
N ARG A 108 -0.34 16.59 -8.31
CA ARG A 108 -0.34 15.35 -9.14
C ARG A 108 -1.21 15.44 -10.38
N SER A 109 -2.05 16.46 -10.46
CA SER A 109 -2.88 16.76 -11.62
C SER A 109 -2.03 17.08 -12.85
N LYS A 110 -2.43 16.52 -14.01
CA LYS A 110 -1.84 16.89 -15.31
C LYS A 110 -2.13 18.33 -15.73
N PHE A 111 -3.14 18.97 -15.12
CA PHE A 111 -3.46 20.38 -15.31
C PHE A 111 -2.49 21.32 -14.55
N GLY A 112 -1.55 20.78 -13.79
CA GLY A 112 -0.78 21.54 -12.81
C GLY A 112 -1.60 21.75 -11.53
N PRO A 113 -1.17 22.69 -10.66
CA PRO A 113 -1.81 22.90 -9.36
C PRO A 113 -3.27 23.32 -9.49
N LEU A 114 -4.17 22.54 -8.89
CA LEU A 114 -5.60 22.83 -8.80
C LEU A 114 -6.04 23.03 -7.35
N PRO A 115 -7.12 23.79 -7.10
CA PRO A 115 -7.76 23.79 -5.80
C PRO A 115 -8.41 22.43 -5.53
N ASP A 116 -8.66 22.17 -4.25
CA ASP A 116 -9.22 20.91 -3.76
C ASP A 116 -10.73 20.83 -3.97
N GLN A 117 -11.14 20.64 -5.22
CA GLN A 117 -12.54 20.61 -5.69
C GLN A 117 -12.81 19.43 -6.64
N SER A 118 -12.07 18.33 -6.51
CA SER A 118 -12.21 17.12 -7.35
C SER A 118 -12.14 17.34 -8.88
N MET A 119 -11.53 18.44 -9.34
CA MET A 119 -11.47 18.82 -10.76
C MET A 119 -10.35 18.12 -11.55
N HIS A 120 -9.39 17.51 -10.86
CA HIS A 120 -8.28 16.79 -11.49
C HIS A 120 -8.76 15.46 -12.08
N GLU A 121 -7.97 14.89 -12.98
CA GLU A 121 -8.24 13.56 -13.51
C GLU A 121 -8.25 12.50 -12.40
N LYS A 122 -9.39 11.84 -12.23
CA LYS A 122 -9.62 10.86 -11.15
C LYS A 122 -8.60 9.72 -11.11
N THR A 123 -8.01 9.36 -12.26
CA THR A 123 -6.98 8.32 -12.36
C THR A 123 -5.70 8.65 -11.59
N SER A 124 -5.44 9.91 -11.27
CA SER A 124 -4.28 10.33 -10.47
C SER A 124 -4.35 9.83 -9.02
N VAL A 125 -5.56 9.59 -8.50
CA VAL A 125 -5.77 9.01 -7.16
C VAL A 125 -5.22 7.58 -7.09
N ALA A 126 -5.74 6.68 -7.94
CA ALA A 126 -5.29 5.28 -7.98
C ALA A 126 -3.82 5.15 -8.41
N SER A 127 -3.35 6.04 -9.29
CA SER A 127 -1.95 6.06 -9.73
C SER A 127 -0.98 6.35 -8.58
N LEU A 128 -1.32 7.28 -7.68
CA LEU A 128 -0.50 7.57 -6.51
C LEU A 128 -0.48 6.41 -5.50
N ILE A 129 -1.59 5.70 -5.31
CA ILE A 129 -1.63 4.50 -4.46
C ILE A 129 -0.67 3.43 -5.00
N ASN A 130 -0.75 3.15 -6.31
CA ASN A 130 0.14 2.19 -6.96
C ASN A 130 1.60 2.63 -6.90
N GLU A 131 1.88 3.93 -7.07
CA GLU A 131 3.22 4.50 -6.94
C GLU A 131 3.77 4.31 -5.52
N LEU A 132 3.01 4.65 -4.49
CA LEU A 132 3.39 4.47 -3.08
C LEU A 132 3.79 3.02 -2.81
N TYR A 133 2.94 2.06 -3.17
CA TYR A 133 3.26 0.65 -2.96
C TYR A 133 4.38 0.12 -3.85
N THR A 134 4.56 0.65 -5.05
CA THR A 134 5.72 0.32 -5.89
C THR A 134 7.03 0.72 -5.19
N PHE A 135 7.08 1.92 -4.62
CA PHE A 135 8.26 2.38 -3.89
C PHE A 135 8.48 1.59 -2.59
N LEU A 136 7.42 1.23 -1.86
CA LEU A 136 7.54 0.41 -0.64
C LEU A 136 8.02 -1.02 -0.95
N ARG A 137 7.48 -1.66 -1.99
CA ARG A 137 7.97 -2.97 -2.46
C ARG A 137 9.43 -2.91 -2.87
N GLN A 138 9.87 -1.81 -3.48
CA GLN A 138 11.27 -1.63 -3.85
C GLN A 138 12.18 -1.43 -2.64
N ALA A 139 11.69 -0.82 -1.55
CA ALA A 139 12.43 -0.74 -0.29
C ALA A 139 12.64 -2.14 0.30
N ASP A 140 11.60 -2.98 0.32
CA ASP A 140 11.72 -4.39 0.73
C ASP A 140 12.74 -5.14 -0.11
N ALA A 141 12.62 -5.07 -1.44
CA ALA A 141 13.51 -5.77 -2.36
C ALA A 141 14.97 -5.34 -2.16
N ARG A 142 15.22 -4.05 -1.93
CA ARG A 142 16.56 -3.51 -1.68
C ARG A 142 17.13 -4.01 -0.34
N GLU A 143 16.36 -3.96 0.75
CA GLU A 143 16.82 -4.42 2.07
C GLU A 143 17.09 -5.93 2.06
N LEU A 144 16.16 -6.72 1.54
CA LEU A 144 16.33 -8.17 1.36
C LEU A 144 17.53 -8.48 0.44
N GLY A 145 17.73 -7.71 -0.63
CA GLY A 145 18.93 -7.82 -1.47
C GLY A 145 20.24 -7.46 -0.75
N GLY A 146 20.19 -6.61 0.27
CA GLY A 146 21.30 -6.41 1.22
C GLY A 146 21.54 -7.67 2.05
N LEU A 147 20.50 -8.18 2.70
CA LEU A 147 20.58 -9.37 3.56
C LEU A 147 21.05 -10.61 2.80
N PHE A 148 20.63 -10.83 1.55
CA PHE A 148 21.13 -11.96 0.76
C PHE A 148 22.62 -11.83 0.42
N ARG A 149 23.13 -10.61 0.19
CA ARG A 149 24.58 -10.38 0.00
C ARG A 149 25.35 -10.62 1.30
N GLU A 150 24.78 -10.22 2.44
CA GLU A 150 25.35 -10.55 3.76
C GLU A 150 25.36 -12.07 3.99
N LEU A 151 24.29 -12.77 3.58
CA LEU A 151 24.18 -14.23 3.71
C LEU A 151 25.24 -14.95 2.89
N ASP A 152 25.50 -14.48 1.66
CA ASP A 152 26.55 -15.00 0.79
C ASP A 152 27.95 -14.80 1.37
N ALA A 153 28.18 -13.65 2.03
CA ALA A 153 29.47 -13.30 2.62
C ALA A 153 29.70 -13.88 4.03
N ALA A 154 28.64 -14.33 4.71
CA ALA A 154 28.73 -14.84 6.07
C ALA A 154 29.25 -16.29 6.10
N GLU A 155 29.90 -16.69 7.20
CA GLU A 155 30.38 -18.05 7.45
C GLU A 155 29.95 -18.57 8.83
N GLY A 156 29.90 -19.90 8.99
CA GLY A 156 29.57 -20.55 10.26
C GLY A 156 28.25 -20.07 10.87
N ASN A 157 28.29 -19.69 12.16
CA ASN A 157 27.11 -19.21 12.89
C ASN A 157 26.55 -17.89 12.36
N ALA A 158 27.36 -17.06 11.68
CA ALA A 158 26.88 -15.79 11.13
C ALA A 158 25.81 -15.99 10.04
N LYS A 159 25.90 -17.07 9.26
CA LYS A 159 24.86 -17.40 8.26
C LYS A 159 23.48 -17.59 8.90
N LYS A 160 23.41 -18.25 10.05
CA LYS A 160 22.14 -18.48 10.77
C LYS A 160 21.52 -17.16 11.22
N VAL A 161 22.34 -16.26 11.76
CA VAL A 161 21.88 -14.93 12.19
C VAL A 161 21.34 -14.11 11.01
N VAL A 162 21.99 -14.14 9.85
CA VAL A 162 21.49 -13.43 8.65
C VAL A 162 20.21 -14.09 8.12
N GLN A 163 20.15 -15.42 8.11
CA GLN A 163 18.94 -16.15 7.71
C GLN A 163 17.74 -15.78 8.60
N GLU A 164 17.93 -15.71 9.91
CA GLU A 164 16.87 -15.29 10.86
C GLU A 164 16.37 -13.87 10.57
N LYS A 165 17.24 -12.95 10.12
CA LYS A 165 16.81 -11.60 9.70
C LYS A 165 15.96 -11.63 8.43
N ILE A 166 16.26 -12.53 7.49
CA ILE A 166 15.49 -12.70 6.25
C ILE A 166 14.12 -13.31 6.56
N ASP A 167 14.08 -14.36 7.38
CA ASP A 167 12.86 -15.09 7.72
C ASP A 167 11.89 -14.23 8.54
N ASN A 168 12.42 -13.34 9.39
CA ASN A 168 11.66 -12.40 10.21
C ASN A 168 11.62 -10.97 9.62
N PHE A 169 11.89 -10.81 8.33
CA PHE A 169 11.92 -9.50 7.70
C PHE A 169 10.57 -8.78 7.83
N GLU A 170 10.57 -7.63 8.50
CA GLU A 170 9.40 -6.75 8.58
C GLU A 170 9.30 -5.90 7.30
N THR A 171 8.21 -6.08 6.56
CA THR A 171 7.93 -5.32 5.32
C THR A 171 7.71 -3.83 5.59
N HIS A 172 8.01 -3.00 4.59
CA HIS A 172 7.62 -1.58 4.53
C HIS A 172 6.18 -1.39 4.06
N ILE A 173 5.48 -2.44 3.66
CA ILE A 173 4.08 -2.39 3.26
C ILE A 173 3.23 -2.21 4.50
N VAL A 174 2.59 -1.04 4.60
CA VAL A 174 1.70 -0.66 5.70
C VAL A 174 0.34 -0.23 5.14
N PRO A 175 -0.73 -0.25 5.95
CA PRO A 175 -2.04 0.23 5.53
C PRO A 175 -2.03 1.68 5.02
N ILE A 176 -2.94 1.96 4.09
CA ILE A 176 -3.23 3.29 3.58
C ILE A 176 -4.70 3.64 3.82
N ILE A 177 -4.95 4.83 4.36
CA ILE A 177 -6.27 5.47 4.35
C ILE A 177 -6.30 6.35 3.10
N ALA A 178 -7.17 6.00 2.15
CA ALA A 178 -7.20 6.63 0.84
C ALA A 178 -8.45 7.51 0.66
N ASP A 179 -8.22 8.80 0.48
CA ASP A 179 -9.25 9.80 0.19
C ASP A 179 -9.78 9.65 -1.25
N ILE A 180 -11.10 9.50 -1.40
CA ILE A 180 -11.81 9.43 -2.70
C ILE A 180 -12.65 10.69 -2.96
N ASP A 181 -12.49 11.74 -2.15
CA ASP A 181 -13.41 12.88 -2.08
C ASP A 181 -14.87 12.37 -1.93
N ALA A 182 -15.80 12.93 -2.70
CA ALA A 182 -17.19 12.48 -2.78
C ALA A 182 -17.41 11.40 -3.86
N GLY A 183 -16.38 10.72 -4.37
CA GLY A 183 -16.52 9.62 -5.34
C GLY A 183 -16.43 10.02 -6.82
N PHE A 184 -16.08 11.27 -7.13
CA PHE A 184 -15.89 11.79 -8.51
C PHE A 184 -17.09 11.52 -9.46
N GLY A 185 -18.31 11.57 -8.93
CA GLY A 185 -19.55 11.36 -9.67
C GLY A 185 -20.67 10.74 -8.82
N ASN A 186 -21.54 9.98 -9.48
CA ASN A 186 -22.59 9.18 -8.86
C ASN A 186 -22.02 7.89 -8.22
N GLU A 187 -22.90 7.05 -7.69
CA GLU A 187 -22.57 5.77 -7.05
C GLU A 187 -21.84 4.78 -7.98
N GLU A 188 -22.19 4.73 -9.27
CA GLU A 188 -21.49 3.87 -10.25
C GLU A 188 -20.06 4.36 -10.50
N ALA A 189 -19.87 5.67 -10.68
CA ALA A 189 -18.53 6.27 -10.78
C ALA A 189 -17.71 6.04 -9.51
N THR A 190 -18.36 6.12 -8.33
CA THR A 190 -17.74 5.84 -7.03
C THR A 190 -17.26 4.39 -6.96
N TYR A 191 -18.08 3.43 -7.39
CA TYR A 191 -17.71 2.01 -7.45
C TYR A 191 -16.48 1.79 -8.35
N LEU A 192 -16.49 2.35 -9.58
CA LEU A 192 -15.38 2.21 -10.52
C LEU A 192 -14.07 2.77 -9.95
N MET A 193 -14.14 3.90 -9.27
CA MET A 193 -13.00 4.54 -8.63
C MET A 193 -12.46 3.74 -7.44
N ALA A 194 -13.36 3.33 -6.53
CA ALA A 194 -12.99 2.52 -5.38
C ALA A 194 -12.32 1.21 -5.83
N LYS A 195 -12.87 0.54 -6.84
CA LYS A 195 -12.28 -0.67 -7.41
C LYS A 195 -10.83 -0.46 -7.87
N GLN A 196 -10.56 0.59 -8.64
CA GLN A 196 -9.20 0.89 -9.10
C GLN A 196 -8.24 1.22 -7.95
N MET A 197 -8.71 1.93 -6.92
CA MET A 197 -7.91 2.22 -5.73
C MET A 197 -7.57 0.96 -4.94
N ILE A 198 -8.51 0.02 -4.83
CA ILE A 198 -8.32 -1.28 -4.17
C ILE A 198 -7.37 -2.17 -4.99
N GLU A 199 -7.54 -2.24 -6.31
CA GLU A 199 -6.63 -2.93 -7.23
C GLU A 199 -5.19 -2.39 -7.16
N ALA A 200 -5.03 -1.09 -6.87
CA ALA A 200 -3.75 -0.45 -6.61
C ALA A 200 -3.16 -0.74 -5.21
N GLY A 201 -3.97 -1.22 -4.26
CA GLY A 201 -3.53 -1.67 -2.93
C GLY A 201 -4.20 -1.00 -1.73
N ALA A 202 -5.22 -0.15 -1.93
CA ALA A 202 -5.92 0.47 -0.82
C ALA A 202 -6.80 -0.56 -0.06
N CYS A 203 -6.64 -0.60 1.27
CA CYS A 203 -7.51 -1.37 2.15
C CYS A 203 -8.60 -0.54 2.83
N CYS A 204 -8.47 0.78 2.80
CA CYS A 204 -9.38 1.73 3.43
C CYS A 204 -9.67 2.89 2.46
N ILE A 205 -10.95 3.16 2.25
CA ILE A 205 -11.44 4.26 1.43
C ILE A 205 -12.19 5.23 2.35
N GLN A 206 -11.75 6.48 2.39
CA GLN A 206 -12.41 7.59 3.06
C GLN A 206 -13.26 8.34 2.04
N ILE A 207 -14.57 8.42 2.28
CA ILE A 207 -15.54 9.10 1.41
C ILE A 207 -16.37 10.11 2.23
N GLU A 208 -16.76 11.22 1.60
CA GLU A 208 -17.48 12.32 2.25
C GLU A 208 -18.85 12.62 1.64
N ASN A 209 -19.72 13.28 2.41
CA ASN A 209 -21.10 13.62 2.04
C ASN A 209 -21.27 15.05 1.51
N GLN A 210 -20.16 15.75 1.25
CA GLN A 210 -20.19 17.10 0.68
C GLN A 210 -20.18 17.07 -0.86
N VAL A 211 -20.63 18.15 -1.45
CA VAL A 211 -20.60 18.41 -2.89
C VAL A 211 -19.33 19.23 -3.19
N SER A 212 -18.32 18.61 -3.80
CA SER A 212 -16.97 19.17 -3.88
C SER A 212 -16.79 20.28 -4.93
N ASP A 213 -17.71 20.43 -5.89
CA ASP A 213 -17.73 21.48 -6.92
C ASP A 213 -18.56 22.71 -6.50
N GLU A 214 -19.49 22.58 -5.56
CA GLU A 214 -20.12 23.71 -4.85
C GLU A 214 -19.29 24.20 -3.64
N LYS A 215 -18.09 23.62 -3.46
CA LYS A 215 -17.17 23.92 -2.36
C LYS A 215 -16.63 25.35 -2.48
N GLN A 216 -17.13 26.26 -1.64
CA GLN A 216 -16.44 27.51 -1.33
C GLN A 216 -15.26 27.20 -0.39
N CYS A 217 -14.06 27.63 -0.77
CA CYS A 217 -12.83 27.35 -0.03
C CYS A 217 -12.80 28.05 1.34
N GLY A 218 -12.75 27.26 2.41
CA GLY A 218 -12.14 27.64 3.70
C GLY A 218 -13.10 27.99 4.84
N HIS A 219 -13.18 27.11 5.85
CA HIS A 219 -13.42 27.40 7.28
C HIS A 219 -14.64 28.25 7.74
N GLN A 220 -15.55 28.64 6.87
CA GLN A 220 -16.85 29.23 7.21
C GLN A 220 -17.98 28.41 6.56
N ASP A 221 -19.20 28.49 7.10
CA ASP A 221 -20.42 27.72 6.78
C ASP A 221 -20.90 27.77 5.30
N GLY A 222 -20.05 27.37 4.34
CA GLY A 222 -20.32 27.37 2.90
C GLY A 222 -20.17 25.99 2.25
N LYS A 223 -20.09 24.91 3.04
CA LYS A 223 -20.11 23.54 2.52
C LYS A 223 -21.54 23.12 2.23
N VAL A 224 -21.74 22.44 1.11
CA VAL A 224 -23.03 21.88 0.70
C VAL A 224 -23.00 20.38 0.90
N THR A 225 -24.01 19.83 1.57
CA THR A 225 -24.15 18.39 1.83
C THR A 225 -25.26 17.78 1.00
N VAL A 226 -25.10 16.51 0.62
CA VAL A 226 -26.18 15.72 0.00
C VAL A 226 -27.12 15.13 1.06
N PRO A 227 -28.37 14.77 0.69
CA PRO A 227 -29.21 13.92 1.53
C PRO A 227 -28.52 12.59 1.89
N HIS A 228 -28.87 12.03 3.06
CA HIS A 228 -28.25 10.78 3.54
C HIS A 228 -28.39 9.62 2.55
N ALA A 229 -29.50 9.52 1.81
CA ALA A 229 -29.72 8.44 0.85
C ALA A 229 -28.63 8.38 -0.23
N ASP A 230 -28.21 9.55 -0.74
CA ASP A 230 -27.18 9.67 -1.77
C ASP A 230 -25.81 9.24 -1.22
N PHE A 231 -25.49 9.67 0.01
CA PHE A 231 -24.23 9.27 0.65
C PHE A 231 -24.20 7.78 0.99
N LEU A 232 -25.30 7.21 1.48
CA LEU A 232 -25.42 5.78 1.77
C LEU A 232 -25.30 4.94 0.50
N ALA A 233 -25.83 5.40 -0.64
CA ALA A 233 -25.64 4.73 -1.93
C ALA A 233 -24.15 4.66 -2.32
N LYS A 234 -23.40 5.74 -2.08
CA LYS A 234 -21.94 5.76 -2.30
C LYS A 234 -21.17 4.86 -1.33
N ILE A 235 -21.57 4.78 -0.05
CA ILE A 235 -21.01 3.80 0.89
C ILE A 235 -21.24 2.36 0.38
N ASN A 236 -22.44 2.06 -0.11
CA ASN A 236 -22.75 0.74 -0.68
C ASN A 236 -21.93 0.45 -1.94
N ALA A 237 -21.74 1.43 -2.81
CA ALA A 237 -20.89 1.31 -3.99
C ALA A 237 -19.43 0.96 -3.63
N VAL A 238 -18.85 1.64 -2.64
CA VAL A 238 -17.52 1.32 -2.11
C VAL A 238 -17.50 -0.09 -1.52
N ARG A 239 -18.56 -0.49 -0.79
CA ARG A 239 -18.68 -1.85 -0.25
C ARG A 239 -18.70 -2.92 -1.34
N TYR A 240 -19.40 -2.72 -2.45
CA TYR A 240 -19.42 -3.68 -3.56
C TYR A 240 -18.09 -3.77 -4.32
N ALA A 241 -17.24 -2.75 -4.24
CA ALA A 241 -15.92 -2.78 -4.84
C ALA A 241 -14.91 -3.65 -4.04
N PHE A 242 -15.12 -3.81 -2.74
CA PHE A 242 -14.34 -4.68 -1.85
C PHE A 242 -14.79 -6.15 -1.94
#